data_AF-A0A2T2U685-F1
#
_entry.id   AF-A0A2T2U685-F1
#
_cell.length_a   1.000
_cell.length_b   1.000
_cell.length_c   1.000
_cell.angle_alpha   90.00
_cell.angle_beta   90.00
_cell.angle_gamma   90.00
#
_symmetry.space_group_name_H-M   'P 1'
#
loop_
_entity.id
_entity.type
_entity.pdbx_description
1 polymer ?
#
loop_
_entity_poly.entity_id
_entity_poly.type
_entity_poly.pdbx_seq_one_letter_code
_entity_poly.pdbx_strand_id
1 'polypeptide(L)' 'MLYTFGRVGAVVAMRVKDYAPASAGKKVLHLREKGGKRHRVPAHHKLRERVDAYLSAAGIEGEDEVPLF' A
#
# COMPACT_ATOMS: atom_id res chain seq x y z
N MET A 1 -2.14 -7.00 5.78
CA MET A 1 -2.32 -8.24 6.54
C MET A 1 -3.53 -9.04 6.06
N LEU A 2 -4.78 -8.65 6.32
CA LEU A 2 -5.95 -9.49 5.95
C LEU A 2 -6.10 -9.72 4.43
N TYR A 3 -6.08 -8.65 3.64
CA TYR A 3 -6.28 -8.73 2.19
C TYR A 3 -4.99 -9.01 1.40
N THR A 4 -3.84 -8.90 2.05
CA THR A 4 -2.53 -8.96 1.37
C THR A 4 -1.62 -10.07 1.88
N PHE A 5 -1.94 -10.67 3.03
CA PHE A 5 -1.09 -11.58 3.79
C PHE A 5 0.34 -11.06 4.08
N GLY A 6 0.57 -9.77 3.89
CA GLY A 6 1.84 -9.11 4.19
C GLY A 6 2.11 -9.09 5.68
N ARG A 7 3.37 -9.27 6.09
CA ARG A 7 3.78 -9.19 7.50
C ARG A 7 3.59 -7.77 8.01
N VAL A 8 3.29 -7.62 9.30
CA VAL A 8 3.11 -6.29 9.92
C VAL A 8 4.28 -5.36 9.64
N GLY A 9 5.53 -5.83 9.79
CA GLY A 9 6.74 -5.06 9.51
C GLY A 9 6.84 -4.56 8.06
N ALA A 10 6.38 -5.35 7.09
CA ALA A 10 6.37 -4.95 5.68
C ALA A 10 5.29 -3.90 5.39
N VAL A 11 4.17 -3.94 6.13
CA VAL A 11 3.06 -2.99 5.99
C VAL A 11 3.39 -1.63 6.63
N VAL A 12 3.93 -1.62 7.86
CA VAL A 12 4.28 -0.35 8.54
C VAL A 12 5.49 0.34 7.95
N ALA A 13 6.32 -0.36 7.16
CA ALA A 13 7.45 0.22 6.43
C ALA A 13 7.06 0.74 5.03
N MET A 14 5.77 0.66 4.66
CA MET A 14 5.30 1.16 3.38
C MET A 14 5.36 2.69 3.33
N ARG A 15 5.66 3.20 2.13
CA ARG A 15 5.51 4.60 1.76
C ARG A 15 4.32 4.79 0.84
N VAL A 16 3.86 6.02 0.67
CA VAL A 16 2.73 6.34 -0.22
C VAL A 16 2.94 5.77 -1.62
N LYS A 17 4.15 5.88 -2.17
CA LYS A 17 4.49 5.31 -3.49
C LYS A 17 4.38 3.79 -3.61
N ASP A 18 4.44 3.06 -2.50
CA ASP A 18 4.28 1.60 -2.53
C ASP A 18 2.81 1.20 -2.75
N TYR A 19 1.87 2.14 -2.60
CA TYR A 19 0.48 1.99 -2.96
C TYR A 19 0.19 2.58 -4.36
N ALA A 20 0.66 1.88 -5.38
CA ALA A 20 0.72 2.40 -6.74
C ALA A 20 -0.50 2.00 -7.59
N PRO A 21 -0.85 2.81 -8.61
CA PRO A 21 -1.77 2.40 -9.65
C PRO A 21 -1.24 1.20 -10.45
N ALA A 22 -2.17 0.39 -10.94
CA ALA A 22 -1.94 -0.72 -11.86
C ALA A 22 -2.85 -0.58 -13.09
N SER A 23 -2.81 -1.55 -14.00
CA SER A 23 -3.64 -1.56 -15.19
C SER A 23 -5.15 -1.63 -14.86
N ALA A 24 -5.97 -1.12 -15.79
CA ALA A 24 -7.43 -1.15 -15.72
C ALA A 24 -8.00 -0.58 -14.41
N GLY A 25 -7.42 0.52 -13.91
CA GLY A 25 -7.91 1.24 -12.74
C GLY A 25 -7.75 0.49 -11.42
N LYS A 26 -6.96 -0.59 -11.35
CA LYS A 26 -6.63 -1.29 -10.10
C LYS A 26 -5.49 -0.59 -9.38
N LYS A 27 -5.31 -0.86 -8.09
CA LYS A 27 -4.12 -0.48 -7.32
C LYS A 27 -3.39 -1.73 -6.84
N VAL A 28 -2.09 -1.62 -6.58
CA VAL A 28 -1.23 -2.69 -6.06
C VAL A 28 -0.45 -2.19 -4.86
N LEU A 29 -0.14 -3.10 -3.94
CA LEU A 29 0.78 -2.86 -2.83
C LEU A 29 2.12 -3.51 -3.15
N HIS A 30 3.19 -2.74 -3.04
CA HIS A 30 4.57 -3.21 -3.15
C HIS A 30 5.13 -3.48 -1.75
N LEU A 31 4.94 -4.72 -1.26
CA LEU A 31 5.39 -5.12 0.06
C LEU A 31 6.86 -5.52 0.04
N ARG A 32 7.63 -4.91 0.95
CA ARG A 32 9.06 -5.19 1.17
C ARG A 32 9.20 -6.09 2.39
N GLU A 33 9.22 -7.39 2.14
CA GLU A 33 9.25 -8.43 3.16
C GLU A 33 10.68 -8.68 3.67
N LYS A 34 10.76 -9.23 4.88
CA LYS A 34 12.04 -9.60 5.50
C LYS A 34 12.82 -10.57 4.59
N GLY A 35 14.15 -10.39 4.56
CA GLY A 35 15.04 -11.18 3.69
C GLY A 35 15.09 -10.67 2.26
N GLY A 36 14.71 -9.40 2.02
CA GLY A 36 14.79 -8.76 0.70
C GLY A 36 13.68 -9.18 -0.28
N LYS A 37 12.71 -9.99 0.16
CA LYS A 37 11.60 -10.45 -0.68
C LYS A 37 10.67 -9.28 -1.03
N ARG A 38 10.25 -9.19 -2.28
CA ARG A 38 9.30 -8.18 -2.75
C ARG A 38 8.05 -8.85 -3.28
N HIS A 39 6.90 -8.52 -2.70
CA HIS A 39 5.61 -9.03 -3.14
C HIS A 39 4.79 -7.90 -3.74
N ARG A 40 4.28 -8.13 -4.95
CA ARG A 40 3.35 -7.22 -5.62
C ARG A 40 1.95 -7.80 -5.52
N VAL A 41 1.12 -7.20 -4.67
CA VAL A 41 -0.21 -7.74 -4.34
C VAL A 41 -1.30 -6.80 -4.84
N PRO A 42 -2.27 -7.27 -5.65
CA PRO A 42 -3.43 -6.47 -6.01
C PRO A 42 -4.19 -5.99 -4.78
N ALA A 43 -4.53 -4.71 -4.73
CA ALA A 43 -5.33 -4.14 -3.66
C ALA A 43 -6.78 -4.62 -3.81
N HIS A 44 -7.25 -5.38 -2.82
CA HIS A 44 -8.66 -5.73 -2.71
C HIS A 44 -9.53 -4.46 -2.66
N HIS A 45 -10.73 -4.47 -3.24
CA HIS A 45 -11.55 -3.26 -3.39
C HIS A 45 -11.83 -2.56 -2.04
N LYS A 46 -12.19 -3.30 -0.98
CA LYS A 46 -12.38 -2.73 0.38
C LYS A 46 -11.09 -2.17 0.99
N LEU A 47 -9.94 -2.78 0.69
CA LEU A 47 -8.65 -2.25 1.14
C LEU A 47 -8.40 -0.92 0.46
N ARG A 48 -8.66 -0.85 -0.85
CA ARG A 48 -8.48 0.37 -1.62
C ARG A 48 -9.32 1.52 -1.10
N GLU A 49 -10.62 1.29 -0.93
CA GLU A 49 -11.53 2.31 -0.41
C GLU A 49 -11.04 2.90 0.92
N ARG A 50 -10.54 2.05 1.83
CA ARG A 50 -10.02 2.51 3.12
C ARG A 50 -8.70 3.24 3.04
N VAL A 51 -7.77 2.77 2.20
CA VAL A 51 -6.47 3.42 2.03
C VAL A 51 -6.63 4.76 1.31
N ASP A 52 -7.48 4.83 0.28
CA ASP A 52 -7.82 6.07 -0.41
C ASP A 52 -8.45 7.09 0.57
N ALA A 53 -9.42 6.67 1.38
CA ALA A 53 -10.03 7.54 2.39
C ALA A 53 -9.02 8.00 3.47
N TYR A 54 -8.12 7.12 3.89
CA TYR A 54 -7.06 7.47 4.84
C TYR A 54 -6.09 8.51 4.27
N LEU A 55 -5.60 8.30 3.05
CA LEU A 55 -4.67 9.22 2.39
C LEU A 55 -5.29 10.62 2.26
N SER A 56 -6.56 10.68 1.86
CA SER A 56 -7.31 11.93 1.76
C SER A 56 -7.45 12.63 3.11
N ALA A 57 -7.80 11.89 4.16
CA ALA A 57 -7.94 12.44 5.51
C ALA A 57 -6.60 12.87 6.13
N ALA A 58 -5.51 12.17 5.81
CA ALA A 58 -4.16 12.48 6.27
C ALA A 58 -3.51 13.63 5.50
N GLY A 59 -4.00 13.96 4.30
CA GLY A 59 -3.47 15.03 3.46
C GLY A 59 -2.12 14.74 2.81
N ILE A 60 -1.71 13.46 2.78
CA ILE A 60 -0.40 13.01 2.24
C ILE A 60 -0.50 12.44 0.82
N GLU A 61 -1.63 12.69 0.14
CA GLU A 61 -1.80 12.29 -1.25
C GLU A 61 -0.78 13.00 -2.15
N GLY A 62 0.03 12.22 -2.87
CA GLY A 62 1.08 12.74 -3.75
C GLY A 62 2.44 12.90 -3.08
N GLU A 63 2.57 12.65 -1.78
CA GLU A 63 3.85 12.65 -1.07
C GLU A 63 4.54 11.28 -1.12
N ASP A 64 5.13 10.93 -2.26
CA ASP A 64 5.62 9.57 -2.53
C ASP A 64 6.59 8.97 -1.49
N GLU A 65 7.44 9.80 -0.88
CA GLU A 65 8.49 9.34 0.05
C GLU A 65 8.06 9.27 1.52
N VAL A 66 6.87 9.77 1.89
CA VAL A 66 6.42 9.75 3.28
C VAL A 66 5.84 8.38 3.67
N PRO A 67 5.83 8.02 4.97
CA PRO A 67 5.19 6.81 5.45
C PRO A 67 3.71 6.76 5.07
N LEU A 68 3.22 5.58 4.70
CA LEU A 68 1.80 5.36 4.41
C LEU A 68 0.95 5.27 5.70
N PHE A 69 1.55 4.96 6.84
CA PHE A 69 0.89 4.82 8.14
C PHE A 69 1.75 5.42 9.25
#